data_AF-A0A2A3JKP0-F1
#
_entry.id   AF-A0A2A3JKP0-F1
#
_cell.length_a   1.000
_cell.length_b   1.000
_cell.length_c   1.000
_cell.angle_alpha   90.00
_cell.angle_beta   90.00
_cell.angle_gamma   90.00
#
_symmetry.space_group_name_H-M   'P 1'
#
loop_
_entity.id
_entity.type
_entity.pdbx_description
1 polymer ?
#
loop_
_entity_poly.entity_id
_entity_poly.type
_entity_poly.pdbx_seq_one_letter_code
_entity_poly.pdbx_strand_id
1 'polypeptide(L)'
;MEEPEFRVVLTGTGGRRMDVVQAVRSITGLSAWRSARLLESVPVVVVEDTWFGAAVDAVGRLKAVGADASLLCGWCERAIVPGTGPVDSGPCASPCWSSADCPAGRPRR
;
A
#
# COMPACT_ATOMS: atom_id res chain seq x y z
N MET A 1 -0.80 -23.06 2.74
CA MET A 1 0.19 -22.23 2.02
C MET A 1 0.05 -20.85 2.61
N GLU A 2 1.00 -20.39 3.41
CA GLU A 2 0.95 -19.05 4.00
C GLU A 2 1.04 -18.00 2.89
N GLU A 3 0.05 -17.11 2.82
CA GLU A 3 0.08 -15.98 1.91
C GLU A 3 0.94 -14.88 2.53
N PRO A 4 1.85 -14.25 1.77
CA PRO A 4 2.66 -13.16 2.29
C PRO A 4 1.78 -12.00 2.73
N GLU A 5 2.06 -11.49 3.93
CA GLU A 5 1.41 -10.31 4.48
C GLU A 5 1.91 -9.06 3.74
N PHE A 6 0.98 -8.21 3.29
CA PHE A 6 1.26 -6.91 2.70
C PHE A 6 0.64 -5.82 3.56
N ARG A 7 1.35 -4.69 3.61
CA ARG A 7 0.91 -3.50 4.33
C ARG A 7 0.68 -2.37 3.34
N VAL A 8 -0.36 -1.58 3.53
CA VAL A 8 -0.67 -0.41 2.69
C VAL A 8 -0.18 0.82 3.42
N VAL A 9 0.77 1.54 2.83
CA VAL A 9 1.33 2.78 3.36
C VAL A 9 0.84 3.95 2.55
N LEU A 10 0.24 4.92 3.23
CA LEU A 10 -0.10 6.20 2.65
C LEU A 10 1.10 7.15 2.80
N THR A 11 1.63 7.60 1.67
CA THR A 11 2.79 8.50 1.59
C THR A 11 2.40 9.95 1.28
N GLY A 12 1.16 10.20 0.87
CA GLY A 12 0.65 11.53 0.61
C GLY A 12 -0.86 11.57 0.44
N THR A 13 -1.50 12.65 0.87
CA THR A 13 -2.95 12.85 0.68
C THR A 13 -3.31 13.63 -0.58
N GLY A 14 -2.30 14.12 -1.30
CA GLY A 14 -2.47 15.11 -2.35
C GLY A 14 -3.25 16.35 -1.87
N GLY A 15 -3.92 17.02 -2.82
CA GLY A 15 -4.75 18.20 -2.55
C GLY A 15 -6.19 17.90 -2.09
N ARG A 16 -6.60 16.62 -2.00
CA ARG A 16 -8.00 16.23 -1.72
C ARG A 16 -8.16 15.50 -0.38
N ARG A 17 -7.69 16.11 0.71
CA ARG A 17 -7.65 15.48 2.06
C ARG A 17 -8.98 14.84 2.49
N MET A 18 -10.12 15.46 2.21
CA MET A 18 -11.44 14.91 2.58
C MET A 18 -11.79 13.61 1.85
N ASP A 19 -11.46 13.51 0.55
CA ASP A 19 -11.72 12.31 -0.24
C ASP A 19 -10.83 11.15 0.25
N VAL A 20 -9.58 11.45 0.60
CA VAL A 20 -8.66 10.47 1.20
C VAL A 20 -9.17 10.00 2.57
N VAL A 21 -9.69 10.90 3.40
CA VAL A 21 -10.33 10.51 4.67
C VAL A 21 -11.48 9.54 4.41
N GLN A 22 -12.36 9.82 3.45
CA GLN A 22 -13.48 8.92 3.13
C GLN A 22 -13.00 7.55 2.64
N ALA A 23 -11.99 7.52 1.77
CA ALA A 23 -11.40 6.27 1.28
C ALA A 23 -10.79 5.45 2.43
N VAL A 24 -9.99 6.08 3.31
CA VAL A 24 -9.39 5.42 4.48
C VAL A 24 -10.48 4.88 5.41
N ARG A 25 -11.56 5.62 5.65
CA ARG A 25 -12.70 5.12 6.44
C ARG A 25 -13.37 3.91 5.80
N SER A 26 -13.55 3.92 4.48
CA SER A 26 -14.16 2.80 3.76
C SER A 26 -13.29 1.54 3.80
N ILE A 27 -11.96 1.70 3.86
CA ILE A 27 -11.00 0.59 3.89
C ILE A 27 -10.82 0.05 5.32
N THR A 28 -10.65 0.94 6.30
CA THR A 28 -10.27 0.57 7.68
C THR A 28 -11.45 0.51 8.66
N GLY A 29 -12.62 1.05 8.28
CA GLY A 29 -13.77 1.20 9.17
C GLY A 29 -13.60 2.24 10.28
N LEU A 30 -12.50 3.03 10.26
CA LEU A 30 -12.24 4.04 11.28
C LEU A 30 -13.24 5.22 11.21
N SER A 31 -13.34 5.97 12.31
CA SER A 31 -14.10 7.21 12.35
C SER A 31 -13.41 8.32 11.54
N ALA A 32 -14.17 9.30 11.05
CA ALA A 32 -13.61 10.39 10.25
C ALA A 32 -12.48 11.13 10.96
N TRP A 33 -12.61 11.34 12.27
CA TRP A 33 -11.57 11.97 13.08
C TRP A 33 -10.30 11.11 13.17
N ARG A 34 -10.42 9.80 13.43
CA ARG A 34 -9.24 8.91 13.47
C ARG A 34 -8.55 8.82 12.12
N SER A 35 -9.33 8.72 11.03
CA SER A 35 -8.78 8.73 9.68
C SER A 35 -8.07 10.04 9.37
N ALA A 36 -8.67 11.19 9.67
CA ALA A 36 -8.03 12.51 9.46
C ALA A 36 -6.74 12.69 10.26
N ARG A 37 -6.66 12.11 11.45
CA ARG A 37 -5.46 12.12 12.30
C ARG A 37 -4.37 11.17 11.79
N LEU A 38 -4.72 10.02 11.24
CA LEU A 38 -3.76 9.15 10.55
C LEU A 38 -3.07 9.89 9.40
N LEU A 39 -3.82 10.68 8.64
CA LEU A 39 -3.29 11.48 7.54
C LEU A 39 -2.25 12.55 7.96
N GLU A 40 -2.21 12.93 9.24
CA GLU A 40 -1.22 13.89 9.76
C GLU A 40 0.12 13.22 10.07
N SER A 41 0.12 11.90 10.19
CA SER A 41 1.32 11.10 10.48
C SER A 41 1.92 10.47 9.22
N VAL A 42 1.61 11.03 8.04
CA VAL A 42 2.15 10.55 6.76
C VAL A 42 3.68 10.70 6.76
N PRO A 43 4.45 9.64 6.43
CA PRO A 43 4.03 8.32 5.94
C PRO A 43 3.47 7.39 7.03
N VAL A 44 2.27 6.83 6.79
CA VAL A 44 1.54 6.00 7.78
C VAL A 44 1.01 4.71 7.18
N VAL A 45 1.01 3.63 7.95
CA VAL A 45 0.36 2.36 7.55
C VAL A 45 -1.15 2.47 7.77
N VAL A 46 -1.93 2.22 6.72
CA VAL A 46 -3.40 2.28 6.73
C VAL A 46 -4.00 0.88 6.91
N VAL A 47 -3.40 -0.12 6.27
CA VAL A 47 -3.82 -1.53 6.37
C VAL A 47 -2.60 -2.36 6.70
N GLU A 48 -2.70 -3.18 7.74
CA GLU A 48 -1.68 -4.18 8.09
C GLU A 48 -2.16 -5.57 7.65
N ASP A 49 -1.22 -6.48 7.40
CA ASP A 49 -1.43 -7.92 7.24
C ASP A 49 -2.57 -8.33 6.28
N THR A 50 -2.60 -7.71 5.11
CA THR A 50 -3.54 -8.07 4.03
C THR A 50 -2.86 -8.88 2.93
N TRP A 51 -3.62 -9.70 2.21
CA TRP A 51 -3.10 -10.35 1.00
C TRP A 51 -2.82 -9.34 -0.12
N PHE A 52 -2.07 -9.75 -1.15
CA PHE A 52 -1.66 -8.86 -2.25
C PHE A 52 -2.86 -8.22 -2.99
N GLY A 53 -3.92 -9.00 -3.28
CA GLY A 53 -5.06 -8.54 -4.07
C GLY A 53 -5.82 -7.37 -3.43
N ALA A 54 -6.19 -7.50 -2.15
CA ALA A 54 -6.85 -6.40 -1.43
C ALA A 54 -5.90 -5.23 -1.15
N ALA A 55 -4.60 -5.49 -0.98
CA ALA A 55 -3.63 -4.40 -0.82
C ALA A 55 -3.58 -3.54 -2.09
N VAL A 56 -3.50 -4.18 -3.27
CA VAL A 56 -3.54 -3.50 -4.58
C VAL A 56 -4.86 -2.77 -4.78
N ASP A 57 -6.01 -3.36 -4.45
CA ASP A 57 -7.31 -2.71 -4.56
C ASP A 57 -7.39 -1.47 -3.65
N ALA A 58 -6.92 -1.57 -2.41
CA ALA A 58 -6.88 -0.46 -1.46
C ALA A 58 -5.99 0.69 -1.97
N VAL A 59 -4.79 0.40 -2.48
CA VAL A 59 -3.92 1.42 -3.08
C VAL A 59 -4.53 2.02 -4.34
N GLY A 60 -5.20 1.21 -5.17
CA GLY A 60 -5.93 1.68 -6.35
C GLY A 60 -7.01 2.70 -5.98
N ARG A 61 -7.81 2.41 -4.94
CA ARG A 61 -8.85 3.32 -4.42
C ARG A 61 -8.27 4.62 -3.88
N LEU A 62 -7.15 4.54 -3.13
CA LEU A 62 -6.46 5.72 -2.60
C LEU A 62 -5.88 6.59 -3.72
N LYS A 63 -5.27 5.98 -4.75
CA LYS A 63 -4.76 6.70 -5.92
C LYS A 63 -5.86 7.32 -6.78
N ALA A 64 -7.01 6.64 -6.92
CA ALA A 64 -8.14 7.16 -7.68
C ALA A 64 -8.70 8.48 -7.10
N VAL A 65 -8.60 8.67 -5.78
CA VAL A 65 -8.96 9.94 -5.13
C VAL A 65 -7.82 10.98 -5.12
N GLY A 66 -6.67 10.66 -5.72
CA GLY A 66 -5.50 11.53 -5.81
C GLY A 66 -4.57 11.46 -4.60
N ALA A 67 -4.61 10.38 -3.82
CA ALA A 67 -3.67 10.12 -2.75
C ALA A 67 -2.46 9.31 -3.25
N ASP A 68 -1.29 9.55 -2.65
CA ASP A 68 -0.11 8.73 -2.86
C ASP A 68 -0.09 7.60 -1.85
N ALA A 69 -0.21 6.37 -2.36
CA ALA A 69 -0.16 5.15 -1.57
C ALA A 69 0.78 4.12 -2.20
N SER A 70 1.48 3.40 -1.33
CA SER A 70 2.46 2.37 -1.63
C SER A 70 2.14 1.10 -0.85
N LEU A 71 2.59 -0.05 -1.34
CA LEU A 71 2.45 -1.35 -0.70
C LEU A 71 3.81 -1.75 -0.12
N LEU A 72 3.87 -2.18 1.13
CA LEU A 72 5.05 -2.84 1.69
C LEU A 72 4.83 -4.34 1.69
N CYS A 73 5.78 -5.10 1.15
CA CYS A 73 5.80 -6.54 1.35
C CYS A 73 6.33 -6.85 2.76
N GLY A 74 5.64 -7.71 3.51
CA GLY A 74 6.06 -8.13 4.86
C GLY A 74 7.39 -8.89 4.91
N TRP A 75 7.84 -9.45 3.78
CA TRP A 75 9.08 -10.23 3.72
C TRP A 75 10.32 -9.46 3.27
N CYS A 76 10.16 -8.39 2.47
CA CYS A 76 11.29 -7.58 2.00
C CYS A 76 11.19 -6.11 2.41
N GLU A 77 10.16 -5.74 3.18
CA GLU A 77 9.86 -4.40 3.70
C GLU A 77 9.87 -3.31 2.63
N ARG A 78 9.69 -3.69 1.36
CA ARG A 78 9.93 -2.79 0.23
C ARG A 78 8.65 -2.15 -0.27
N ALA A 79 8.72 -0.84 -0.51
CA ALA A 79 7.62 -0.05 -1.06
C ALA A 79 7.45 -0.30 -2.56
N ILE A 80 6.25 -0.71 -2.92
CA ILE A 80 5.79 -0.94 -4.29
C ILE A 80 4.73 0.11 -4.57
N VAL A 81 4.90 0.83 -5.65
CA VAL A 81 3.89 1.77 -6.13
C VAL A 81 3.25 1.12 -7.36
N PRO A 82 2.00 0.61 -7.27
CA PRO A 82 1.32 0.00 -8.41
C PRO A 82 1.28 0.98 -9.58
N GLY A 83 1.76 0.55 -10.75
CA GLY A 83 1.74 1.32 -12.00
C GLY A 83 2.98 2.19 -12.29
N THR A 84 3.88 2.44 -11.32
CA THR A 84 5.11 3.23 -11.56
C THR A 84 6.40 2.40 -11.51
N GLY A 85 6.27 1.09 -11.26
CA GLY A 85 7.40 0.16 -11.19
C GLY A 85 8.09 0.13 -9.81
N PRO A 86 9.00 -0.83 -9.59
CA PRO A 86 9.75 -0.92 -8.34
C PRO A 86 10.61 0.33 -8.13
N VAL A 87 10.55 0.91 -6.92
CA VAL A 87 11.37 2.06 -6.51
C VAL A 87 12.84 1.66 -6.26
N ASP A 88 13.16 0.37 -6.31
CA ASP A 88 14.47 -0.15 -5.90
C ASP A 88 14.85 -1.41 -6.72
N SER A 89 16.13 -1.76 -6.85
CA SER A 89 16.64 -2.83 -7.74
C SER A 89 17.13 -4.09 -7.01
N GLY A 90 17.08 -4.11 -5.67
CA GLY A 90 17.54 -5.24 -4.86
C GLY A 90 16.68 -6.52 -4.96
N PRO A 91 17.29 -7.70 -4.75
CA PRO A 91 16.59 -8.99 -4.74
C PRO A 91 15.61 -9.11 -3.56
N CYS A 92 14.45 -9.73 -3.80
CA CYS A 92 13.48 -10.04 -2.75
C CYS A 92 14.07 -11.08 -1.77
N ALA A 93 13.93 -10.85 -0.45
CA ALA A 93 14.40 -11.75 0.60
C ALA A 93 13.39 -12.87 0.95
N SER A 94 12.31 -13.02 0.18
CA SER A 94 11.27 -14.00 0.48
C SER A 94 11.80 -15.44 0.39
N PRO A 95 11.53 -16.30 1.40
CA PRO A 95 11.90 -17.71 1.34
C PRO A 95 11.07 -18.52 0.33
N CYS A 96 9.92 -18.01 -0.09
CA CYS A 96 8.97 -18.73 -0.95
C CYS A 96 8.94 -18.26 -2.41
N TRP A 97 9.44 -17.06 -2.73
CA TRP A 97 9.46 -16.54 -4.10
C TRP A 97 10.87 -16.21 -4.56
N SER A 98 11.16 -16.50 -5.83
CA SER A 98 12.37 -15.98 -6.47
C SER A 98 12.25 -14.45 -6.59
N SER A 99 13.38 -13.74 -6.65
CA SER A 99 13.36 -12.28 -6.90
C SER A 99 12.60 -11.90 -8.18
N ALA A 100 12.52 -12.83 -9.14
CA ALA A 100 11.76 -12.66 -10.36
C ALA A 100 10.24 -12.85 -10.19
N ASP A 101 9.76 -13.53 -9.15
CA ASP A 101 8.33 -13.78 -8.91
C ASP A 101 7.71 -12.79 -7.93
N CYS A 102 8.53 -11.90 -7.36
CA CYS A 102 8.03 -10.87 -6.47
C CYS A 102 7.12 -9.88 -7.24
N PRO A 103 5.87 -9.66 -6.80
CA PRO A 103 4.98 -8.64 -7.35
C PRO A 103 5.56 -7.23 -7.22
N ALA A 104 6.51 -7.01 -6.30
CA ALA A 104 7.30 -5.79 -6.21
C ALA A 104 8.25 -5.61 -7.40
N GLY A 105 8.83 -6.71 -7.88
CA GLY A 105 9.86 -6.74 -8.93
C GLY A 105 9.28 -6.80 -10.35
N ARG A 106 8.02 -7.24 -10.51
CA ARG A 106 7.34 -7.24 -11.81
C ARG A 106 6.22 -6.20 -11.87
N PRO A 107 6.38 -5.10 -12.61
CA PRO A 107 5.22 -4.32 -13.04
C PRO A 107 4.37 -5.23 -13.94
N ARG A 108 3.24 -5.75 -13.44
CA ARG A 108 2.25 -6.39 -14.31
C ARG A 108 1.64 -5.29 -15.17
N ARG A 109 1.90 -5.38 -16.47
CA ARG A 109 1.47 -4.47 -17.53
C ARG A 109 -0.05 -4.52 -17.72
#